data_AF-A0A2V9LA54-F1
#
_entry.id   AF-A0A2V9LA54-F1
#
_cell.length_a   1.000
_cell.length_b   1.000
_cell.length_c   1.000
_cell.angle_alpha   90.00
_cell.angle_beta   90.00
_cell.angle_gamma   90.00
#
_symmetry.space_group_name_H-M   'P 1'
#
loop_
_entity.id
_entity.type
_entity.pdbx_description
1 polymer ?
#
loop_
_entity_poly.entity_id
_entity_poly.type
_entity_poly.pdbx_seq_one_letter_code
_entity_poly.pdbx_strand_id
1 'polypeptide(L)'
;MHQEVGLASWYGEELQGSETTSGERFDMNGLTAAHRRLPLGTRIMVTNLRNQRSVVLRVNDRGPNVAGRLLDVSKAAAERLGFRGVGITKVKVIPLSYPRWYLARRNDSGASRPLLCAENR
;
A
#
# COMPACT_ATOMS: atom_id res chain seq x y z
N MET A 1 -11.14 -9.28 8.14
CA MET A 1 -9.98 -8.62 7.52
C MET A 1 -10.20 -7.12 7.61
N HIS A 2 -9.19 -6.34 8.01
CA HIS A 2 -9.33 -4.89 8.08
C HIS A 2 -9.34 -4.31 6.65
N GLN A 3 -10.19 -3.34 6.35
CA GLN A 3 -10.19 -2.63 5.07
C GLN A 3 -10.03 -1.14 5.33
N GLU A 4 -9.25 -0.47 4.50
CA GLU A 4 -9.01 0.97 4.58
C GLU A 4 -9.50 1.63 3.28
N VAL A 5 -10.08 2.81 3.39
CA VAL A 5 -10.51 3.62 2.24
C VAL A 5 -9.85 4.98 2.34
N GLY A 6 -9.25 5.44 1.25
CA GLY A 6 -8.54 6.71 1.23
C GLY A 6 -8.04 7.09 -0.15
N LEU A 7 -7.28 8.18 -0.23
CA LEU A 7 -6.70 8.64 -1.48
C LEU A 7 -5.43 7.86 -1.80
N ALA A 8 -5.30 7.44 -3.05
CA ALA A 8 -4.06 6.92 -3.61
C ALA A 8 -3.46 7.89 -4.61
N SER A 9 -2.13 8.05 -4.58
CA SER A 9 -1.37 8.63 -5.68
C SER A 9 -0.37 7.62 -6.23
N TRP A 10 0.52 8.07 -7.11
CA TRP A 10 1.56 7.22 -7.68
C TRP A 10 2.90 7.94 -7.75
N TYR A 11 3.97 7.17 -7.65
CA TYR A 11 5.34 7.66 -7.70
C TYR A 11 5.81 7.86 -9.15
N GLY A 12 6.43 9.00 -9.42
CA GLY A 12 6.98 9.33 -10.72
C GLY A 12 8.23 8.54 -11.09
N GLU A 13 8.68 8.74 -12.32
CA GLU A 13 9.82 8.02 -12.92
C GLU A 13 11.15 8.39 -12.26
N GLU A 14 11.21 9.54 -11.60
CA GLU A 14 12.37 10.08 -10.90
C GLU A 14 12.88 9.21 -9.75
N LEU A 15 12.03 8.33 -9.19
CA LEU A 15 12.41 7.43 -8.10
C LEU A 15 12.97 6.09 -8.60
N GLN A 16 13.04 5.86 -9.91
CA GLN A 16 13.51 4.59 -10.46
C GLN A 16 14.90 4.23 -9.95
N GLY A 17 15.04 3.03 -9.41
CA GLY A 17 16.31 2.53 -8.91
C GLY A 17 16.71 3.08 -7.53
N SER A 18 15.95 4.01 -6.94
CA SER A 18 16.14 4.46 -5.56
C SER A 18 15.86 3.32 -4.58
N GLU A 19 16.57 3.33 -3.45
CA GLU A 19 16.37 2.32 -2.40
C GLU A 19 15.07 2.59 -1.64
N THR A 20 14.22 1.58 -1.50
CA THR A 20 12.99 1.64 -0.70
C THR A 20 13.26 1.23 0.75
N THR A 21 12.32 1.49 1.66
CA THR A 21 12.46 1.07 3.07
C THR A 21 12.57 -0.46 3.23
N SER A 22 12.14 -1.26 2.25
CA SER A 22 12.37 -2.71 2.25
C SER A 22 13.82 -3.12 1.94
N GLY A 23 14.67 -2.20 1.48
CA GLY A 23 16.00 -2.47 0.95
C GLY A 23 16.00 -2.87 -0.53
N GLU A 24 14.83 -3.01 -1.15
CA GLU A 24 14.72 -3.26 -2.59
C GLU A 24 14.79 -1.94 -3.36
N ARG A 25 15.37 -1.98 -4.56
CA ARG A 25 15.32 -0.84 -5.49
C ARG A 25 13.90 -0.68 -6.02
N PHE A 26 13.41 0.57 -6.05
CA PHE A 26 12.12 0.90 -6.64
C PHE A 26 12.14 0.60 -8.14
N ASP A 27 11.10 -0.11 -8.58
CA ASP A 27 10.81 -0.34 -9.99
C ASP A 27 9.41 0.19 -10.31
N MET A 28 9.36 1.23 -11.14
CA MET A 28 8.12 1.85 -11.60
C MET A 28 7.21 0.87 -12.36
N ASN A 29 7.79 -0.18 -12.94
CA ASN A 29 7.07 -1.22 -13.66
C ASN A 29 6.60 -2.37 -12.75
N GLY A 30 7.12 -2.42 -11.52
CA GLY A 30 6.74 -3.38 -10.50
C GLY A 30 5.32 -3.15 -9.98
N LEU A 31 4.74 -4.16 -9.33
CA LEU A 31 3.45 -4.07 -8.65
C LEU A 31 3.62 -3.83 -7.16
N THR A 32 4.04 -2.62 -6.83
CA THR A 32 4.44 -2.23 -5.47
C THR A 32 3.71 -0.98 -4.99
N ALA A 33 3.73 -0.78 -3.67
CA ALA A 33 3.13 0.37 -3.02
C ALA A 33 3.87 0.75 -1.73
N ALA A 34 3.75 2.02 -1.35
CA ALA A 34 4.12 2.52 -0.03
C ALA A 34 2.88 2.68 0.85
N HIS A 35 3.02 2.27 2.11
CA HIS A 35 1.96 2.42 3.11
C HIS A 35 2.54 2.76 4.48
N ARG A 36 1.85 3.63 5.24
CA ARG A 36 2.33 4.18 6.52
C ARG A 36 2.49 3.10 7.59
N ARG A 37 1.48 2.24 7.73
CA ARG A 37 1.36 1.29 8.87
C ARG A 37 1.51 -0.18 8.54
N LEU A 38 1.19 -0.62 7.31
CA LEU A 38 1.24 -2.03 6.97
C LEU A 38 2.68 -2.56 7.01
N PRO A 39 2.90 -3.79 7.51
CA PRO A 39 4.22 -4.41 7.49
C PRO A 39 4.79 -4.47 6.06
N LEU A 40 6.10 -4.24 5.91
CA LEU A 40 6.77 -4.43 4.61
C LEU A 40 6.67 -5.90 4.21
N GLY A 41 6.36 -6.16 2.94
CA GLY A 41 6.06 -7.49 2.40
C GLY A 41 4.58 -7.88 2.47
N THR A 42 3.70 -7.04 3.05
CA THR A 42 2.25 -7.29 3.03
C THR A 42 1.74 -7.26 1.58
N ARG A 43 0.91 -8.24 1.21
CA ARG A 43 0.17 -8.22 -0.05
C ARG A 43 -1.19 -7.58 0.18
N ILE A 44 -1.56 -6.63 -0.67
CA ILE A 44 -2.81 -5.88 -0.59
C ILE A 44 -3.56 -5.97 -1.90
N MET A 45 -4.88 -6.14 -1.85
CA MET A 45 -5.77 -5.86 -2.98
C MET A 45 -6.15 -4.38 -2.91
N VAL A 46 -5.92 -3.67 -4.01
CA VAL A 46 -6.32 -2.27 -4.15
C VAL A 46 -7.40 -2.19 -5.20
N THR A 47 -8.52 -1.57 -4.89
CA THR A 47 -9.63 -1.31 -5.81
C THR A 47 -9.79 0.19 -6.01
N ASN A 48 -9.73 0.68 -7.24
CA ASN A 48 -10.11 2.03 -7.57
C ASN A 48 -11.64 2.16 -7.56
N LEU A 49 -12.18 2.96 -6.65
CA LEU A 49 -13.62 3.05 -6.45
C LEU A 49 -14.35 3.77 -7.59
N ARG A 50 -13.63 4.53 -8.43
CA ARG A 50 -14.22 5.23 -9.57
C ARG A 50 -14.58 4.32 -10.74
N ASN A 51 -13.79 3.27 -10.98
CA ASN A 51 -13.93 2.38 -12.14
C ASN A 51 -13.98 0.89 -11.77
N GLN A 52 -13.94 0.55 -10.47
CA GLN A 52 -13.96 -0.80 -9.91
C GLN A 52 -12.79 -1.71 -10.35
N ARG A 53 -11.78 -1.18 -11.03
CA ARG A 53 -10.57 -1.93 -11.36
C ARG A 53 -9.78 -2.23 -10.10
N SER A 54 -9.21 -3.44 -10.05
CA SER A 54 -8.45 -3.90 -8.88
C SER A 54 -7.12 -4.53 -9.28
N VAL A 55 -6.13 -4.41 -8.40
CA VAL A 55 -4.79 -5.01 -8.59
C VAL A 55 -4.23 -5.44 -7.24
N VAL A 56 -3.49 -6.55 -7.23
CA VAL A 56 -2.73 -6.99 -6.05
C VAL A 56 -1.35 -6.37 -6.08
N LEU A 57 -0.96 -5.70 -5.00
CA LEU A 57 0.33 -5.04 -4.83
C LEU A 57 1.05 -5.60 -3.61
N ARG A 58 2.38 -5.43 -3.58
CA ARG A 58 3.20 -5.66 -2.39
C ARG A 58 3.62 -4.33 -1.77
N VAL A 59 3.45 -4.22 -0.46
CA VAL A 59 3.97 -3.07 0.30
C VAL A 59 5.48 -3.22 0.44
N ASN A 60 6.27 -2.40 -0.24
CA ASN A 60 7.74 -2.45 -0.18
C ASN A 60 8.36 -1.15 0.35
N ASP A 61 7.53 -0.14 0.64
CA ASP A 61 8.04 1.14 1.11
C ASP A 61 7.14 1.81 2.17
N ARG A 62 7.66 2.90 2.77
CA ARG A 62 6.98 3.73 3.76
C ARG A 62 6.56 5.06 3.15
N GLY A 63 5.40 5.52 3.59
CA GLY A 63 4.73 6.70 3.04
C GLY A 63 3.25 6.39 2.80
N PRO A 64 2.47 7.31 2.22
CA PRO A 64 2.84 8.66 1.81
C PRO A 64 3.19 9.53 3.04
N ASN A 65 3.99 10.59 2.89
CA ASN A 65 4.14 11.61 3.95
C ASN A 65 3.14 12.78 3.82
N VAL A 66 2.33 12.76 2.76
CA VAL A 66 1.27 13.75 2.52
C VAL A 66 0.04 13.44 3.38
N ALA A 67 -0.49 14.45 4.07
CA ALA A 67 -1.72 14.31 4.85
C ALA A 67 -2.91 13.92 3.95
N GLY A 68 -3.79 13.06 4.46
CA GLY A 68 -4.97 12.59 3.71
C GLY A 68 -4.70 11.53 2.63
N ARG A 69 -3.44 11.15 2.39
CA ARG A 69 -3.09 10.10 1.43
C ARG A 69 -2.83 8.76 2.12
N LEU A 70 -3.55 7.74 1.70
CA LEU A 70 -3.48 6.40 2.28
C LEU A 70 -2.33 5.59 1.67
N LEU A 71 -2.16 5.70 0.36
CA LEU A 71 -1.34 4.79 -0.43
C LEU A 71 -0.65 5.55 -1.57
N ASP A 72 0.61 5.24 -1.83
CA ASP A 72 1.26 5.62 -3.08
C ASP A 72 1.67 4.34 -3.81
N VAL A 73 1.34 4.24 -5.10
CA VAL A 73 1.59 3.03 -5.90
C VAL A 73 2.61 3.28 -6.99
N SER A 74 3.17 2.22 -7.57
CA SER A 74 4.02 2.34 -8.75
C SER A 74 3.23 2.87 -9.98
N LYS A 75 3.95 3.39 -10.98
CA LYS A 75 3.38 3.80 -12.27
C LYS A 75 2.54 2.68 -12.90
N ALA A 76 3.07 1.46 -12.99
CA ALA A 76 2.37 0.32 -13.59
C ALA A 76 1.12 -0.10 -12.80
N ALA A 77 1.10 0.10 -11.48
CA ALA A 77 -0.10 -0.11 -10.68
C ALA A 77 -1.17 0.96 -10.97
N ALA A 78 -0.77 2.23 -11.10
CA ALA A 78 -1.68 3.32 -11.43
C ALA A 78 -2.31 3.18 -12.83
N GLU A 79 -1.56 2.63 -13.80
CA GLU A 79 -2.06 2.30 -15.13
C GLU A 79 -3.13 1.20 -15.07
N ARG A 80 -2.85 0.10 -14.36
CA ARG A 80 -3.81 -1.00 -14.19
C ARG A 80 -5.06 -0.57 -13.43
N LEU A 81 -4.91 0.28 -12.41
CA LEU A 81 -6.02 0.88 -11.68
C LEU A 81 -6.73 1.99 -12.46
N GLY A 82 -6.19 2.41 -13.61
CA GLY A 82 -6.81 3.38 -14.51
C GLY A 82 -6.89 4.79 -13.93
N PHE A 83 -5.89 5.23 -13.19
CA PHE A 83 -5.83 6.61 -12.66
C PHE A 83 -4.52 7.34 -12.92
N ARG A 84 -3.56 6.76 -13.67
CA ARG A 84 -2.29 7.44 -14.00
C ARG A 84 -2.50 8.87 -14.51
N GLY A 85 -3.39 9.05 -15.49
CA GLY A 85 -3.69 10.37 -16.07
C GLY A 85 -4.47 11.32 -15.15
N VAL A 86 -5.13 10.81 -14.11
CA VAL A 86 -5.87 11.60 -13.11
C VAL A 86 -4.96 12.03 -11.96
N GLY A 87 -3.86 11.30 -11.73
CA GLY A 87 -2.90 11.55 -10.65
C GLY A 87 -3.33 10.96 -9.31
N ILE A 88 -4.55 11.28 -8.85
CA ILE A 88 -5.07 10.84 -7.55
C ILE A 88 -6.46 10.23 -7.70
N THR A 89 -6.73 9.14 -6.99
CA THR A 89 -8.07 8.54 -6.93
C THR A 89 -8.41 8.02 -5.54
N LYS A 90 -9.70 7.80 -5.27
CA LYS A 90 -10.15 7.13 -4.04
C LYS A 90 -10.07 5.62 -4.24
N VAL A 91 -9.39 4.94 -3.33
CA VAL A 91 -9.20 3.49 -3.36
C VAL A 91 -9.72 2.82 -2.09
N LYS A 92 -10.06 1.55 -2.22
CA LYS A 92 -10.24 0.60 -1.12
C LYS A 92 -9.04 -0.34 -1.08
N VAL A 93 -8.45 -0.53 0.09
CA VAL A 93 -7.27 -1.38 0.32
C VAL A 93 -7.67 -2.50 1.28
N ILE A 94 -7.40 -3.75 0.88
CA ILE A 94 -7.66 -4.95 1.67
C ILE A 94 -6.36 -5.76 1.78
N PRO A 95 -5.77 -5.92 2.97
CA PRO A 95 -4.66 -6.84 3.19
C PRO A 95 -5.08 -8.28 2.92
N LEU A 96 -4.34 -8.96 2.05
CA LEU A 96 -4.55 -10.36 1.69
C LEU A 96 -3.66 -11.31 2.52
N SER A 97 -2.41 -10.90 2.77
CA SER A 97 -1.45 -11.69 3.54
C SER A 97 -0.38 -10.81 4.16
N TYR A 98 0.08 -11.19 5.35
CA TYR A 98 1.22 -10.55 6.02
C TYR A 98 2.49 -11.39 5.87
N PRO A 99 3.68 -10.78 5.91
CA PRO A 99 4.94 -11.52 5.82
C PRO A 99 5.14 -12.43 7.04
N ARG A 100 5.86 -13.54 6.86
CA ARG A 100 6.07 -14.56 7.91
C ARG A 100 6.66 -13.99 9.19
N TRP A 101 7.63 -13.07 9.08
CA TRP A 101 8.27 -12.45 10.25
C TRP A 101 7.28 -11.65 11.11
N TYR A 102 6.26 -11.05 10.50
CA TYR A 102 5.24 -10.29 11.22
C TYR A 102 4.30 -11.24 11.99
N LEU A 103 3.91 -12.34 11.34
CA LEU A 103 3.05 -13.35 11.96
C LEU A 103 3.75 -14.08 13.12
N ALA A 104 5.03 -14.43 12.96
CA ALA A 104 5.83 -15.07 14.00
C ALA A 104 5.88 -14.23 15.28
N ARG A 105 6.22 -12.93 15.17
CA ARG A 105 6.23 -12.01 16.33
C ARG A 105 4.87 -11.89 17.01
N ARG A 106 3.78 -11.97 16.26
CA ARG A 106 2.42 -11.92 16.82
C ARG A 106 2.08 -13.13 17.67
N ASN A 107 2.52 -14.32 17.25
CA ASN A 107 2.29 -15.56 17.97
C ASN A 107 3.13 -15.61 19.27
N ASP A 108 4.37 -15.13 19.25
CA ASP A 108 5.24 -15.11 20.43
C ASP A 108 4.78 -14.11 21.50
N SER A 109 4.02 -13.07 21.12
CA SER A 109 3.61 -12.00 22.04
C SER A 109 2.36 -12.31 22.88
N GLY A 110 1.64 -13.42 22.64
CA GLY A 110 0.36 -13.74 23.31
C GLY A 110 -0.75 -12.67 23.14
N ALA A 111 -0.50 -11.60 22.39
CA ALA A 111 -1.34 -10.41 22.34
C ALA A 111 -2.33 -10.49 21.18
N SER A 112 -3.51 -11.01 21.47
CA SER A 112 -4.74 -10.76 20.69
C SER A 112 -5.15 -9.29 20.84
N ARG A 113 -4.45 -8.36 20.18
CA ARG A 113 -4.96 -6.99 19.98
C ARG A 113 -5.21 -6.74 18.49
N PRO A 114 -6.46 -6.58 18.04
CA PRO A 114 -6.72 -6.05 16.72
C PRO A 114 -6.14 -4.63 16.68
N LEU A 115 -5.49 -4.28 15.56
CA LEU A 115 -5.04 -2.92 15.30
C LEU A 115 -6.26 -2.01 15.43
N LEU A 116 -6.26 -1.20 16.49
CA LEU A 116 -7.27 -0.21 16.79
C LEU A 116 -7.48 0.65 15.54
N CYS A 117 -8.74 0.71 15.09
CA CYS A 117 -9.19 1.82 14.27
C CYS A 117 -8.78 3.10 14.99
N ALA A 118 -7.97 3.94 14.34
CA ALA A 118 -7.85 5.32 14.78
C ALA A 118 -9.19 5.96 14.40
N GLU A 119 -10.08 6.06 15.38
CA GLU A 119 -11.28 6.88 15.31
C GLU A 119 -10.83 8.30 14.98
N ASN A 120 -11.39 8.87 13.92
CA ASN A 120 -11.29 10.29 13.62
C ASN A 120 -11.75 11.09 14.85
N ARG A 121 -10.91 12.02 15.30
CA ARG A 121 -11.33 13.16 16.09
C ARG A 121 -11.18 14.41 15.22
#